data_AF-A0A966KK79-F1
#
_entry.id   AF-A0A966KK79-F1
#
_cell.length_a   1.000
_cell.length_b   1.000
_cell.length_c   1.000
_cell.angle_alpha   90.00
_cell.angle_beta   90.00
_cell.angle_gamma   90.00
#
_symmetry.space_group_name_H-M   'P 1'
#
loop_
_entity.id
_entity.type
_entity.pdbx_description
1 polymer ?
#
loop_
_entity_poly.entity_id
_entity_poly.type
_entity_poly.pdbx_seq_one_letter_code
_entity_poly.pdbx_strand_id
1 'polypeptide(L)'
;MDMEVAVSDWAEDLKYIKDKWHAEIFKIPELISWFFYDVPFTLRLDHLWFLYYLLIFYGVLLLLKSIIPKIFSFIADYKLSLSRVLILWLPILVLLSPLNKPIGGIFGDVPTTFGEVKLGSMLFMASFYMIGLQIHKSSQFLDSLQRMQFWLPSLIFFSLVPVGLLGWGGFKDEPFAFAGPLELWIVNGLAGTATLLLVLSIIGCAMSQISSSGRTLRWLVKLSYPIYVFHLMFVISVSGTLMFFGVNDWIVVLLGFASGILFPVIIYYTFISWTPLDWIFNGYKSSKYRSQSALINRFSRYL
;
A
#
# COMPACT_ATOMS: atom_id res chain seq x y z
N MET A 1 -22.41 3.80 -40.41
CA MET A 1 -22.65 3.90 -38.95
C MET A 1 -21.28 4.10 -38.36
N ASP A 2 -21.01 5.38 -38.14
CA ASP A 2 -19.73 5.96 -38.50
C ASP A 2 -18.79 5.98 -37.31
N MET A 3 -17.52 5.72 -37.58
CA MET A 3 -16.43 5.69 -36.59
C MET A 3 -16.35 6.99 -35.77
N GLU A 4 -16.86 8.10 -36.30
CA GLU A 4 -17.02 9.38 -35.57
C GLU A 4 -18.04 9.29 -34.43
N VAL A 5 -19.15 8.55 -34.59
CA VAL A 5 -20.18 8.40 -33.55
C VAL A 5 -19.67 7.51 -32.41
N ALA A 6 -18.92 6.45 -32.74
CA ALA A 6 -18.32 5.59 -31.73
C ALA A 6 -17.24 6.30 -30.91
N VAL A 7 -16.48 7.22 -31.52
CA VAL A 7 -15.45 8.02 -30.83
C VAL A 7 -16.09 9.15 -30.01
N SER A 8 -17.20 9.74 -30.45
CA SER A 8 -17.92 10.75 -29.66
C SER A 8 -18.56 10.16 -28.41
N ASP A 9 -19.18 8.98 -28.53
CA ASP A 9 -19.81 8.29 -27.39
C ASP A 9 -18.75 7.86 -26.35
N TRP A 10 -17.59 7.38 -26.81
CA TRP A 10 -16.47 7.03 -25.92
C TRP A 10 -15.89 8.23 -25.18
N ALA A 11 -15.83 9.39 -25.85
CA ALA A 11 -15.34 10.64 -25.25
C ALA A 11 -16.34 11.22 -24.23
N GLU A 12 -17.65 11.08 -24.47
CA GLU A 12 -18.69 11.45 -23.51
C GLU A 12 -18.71 10.54 -22.29
N ASP A 13 -18.53 9.23 -22.47
CA ASP A 13 -18.43 8.28 -21.36
C ASP A 13 -17.19 8.54 -20.50
N LEU A 14 -16.04 8.82 -21.11
CA LEU A 14 -14.83 9.23 -20.38
C LEU A 14 -15.02 10.55 -19.63
N LYS A 15 -15.74 11.51 -20.23
CA LYS A 15 -16.06 12.79 -19.58
C LYS A 15 -17.02 12.60 -18.41
N TYR A 16 -18.05 11.77 -18.56
CA TYR A 16 -18.99 11.43 -17.51
C TYR A 16 -18.31 10.69 -16.35
N ILE A 17 -17.43 9.74 -16.65
CA ILE A 17 -16.59 9.05 -15.66
C ILE A 17 -15.71 10.09 -14.95
N LYS A 18 -14.98 10.93 -15.70
CA LYS A 18 -14.12 11.97 -15.13
C LYS A 18 -14.89 12.93 -14.21
N ASP A 19 -16.06 13.39 -14.61
CA ASP A 19 -16.91 14.32 -13.83
C ASP A 19 -17.45 13.64 -12.56
N LYS A 20 -17.85 12.37 -12.65
CA LYS A 20 -18.28 11.56 -11.51
C LYS A 20 -17.14 11.32 -10.52
N TRP A 21 -15.93 11.04 -11.03
CA TRP A 21 -14.72 10.91 -10.22
C TRP A 21 -14.32 12.23 -9.55
N HIS A 22 -14.43 13.37 -10.25
CA HIS A 22 -14.20 14.69 -9.67
C HIS A 22 -15.16 14.99 -8.51
N ALA A 23 -16.43 14.61 -8.63
CA ALA A 23 -17.43 14.75 -7.57
C ALA A 23 -17.16 13.84 -6.35
N GLU A 24 -16.45 12.72 -6.54
CA GLU A 24 -16.09 11.81 -5.45
C GLU A 24 -14.77 12.19 -4.75
N ILE A 25 -13.80 12.76 -5.46
CA ILE A 25 -12.48 13.14 -4.91
C ILE A 25 -12.57 14.30 -3.91
N PHE A 26 -13.54 15.21 -4.08
CA PHE A 26 -13.76 16.37 -3.20
C PHE A 26 -14.92 16.17 -2.21
N LYS A 27 -15.11 14.96 -1.70
CA LYS A 27 -16.05 14.77 -0.58
C LYS A 27 -15.42 15.30 0.71
N ILE A 28 -16.09 16.30 1.28
CA ILE A 28 -15.84 16.79 2.64
C ILE A 28 -15.81 15.57 3.59
N PRO A 29 -14.84 15.48 4.53
CA PRO A 29 -14.75 14.36 5.46
C PRO A 29 -16.12 13.99 6.03
N GLU A 30 -16.47 12.70 6.06
CA GLU A 30 -17.83 12.25 6.43
C GLU A 30 -18.31 12.83 7.75
N LEU A 31 -17.42 13.04 8.72
CA LEU A 31 -17.73 13.68 10.00
C LEU A 31 -18.23 15.13 9.82
N ILE A 32 -17.60 15.89 8.95
CA ILE A 32 -17.97 17.27 8.62
C ILE A 32 -19.24 17.27 7.76
N SER A 33 -19.35 16.34 6.81
CA SER A 33 -20.55 16.18 5.98
C SER A 33 -21.79 15.83 6.80
N TRP A 34 -21.65 14.94 7.78
CA TRP A 34 -22.69 14.59 8.73
C TRP A 34 -23.04 15.77 9.65
N PHE A 35 -22.03 16.45 10.20
CA PHE A 35 -22.25 17.55 11.16
C PHE A 35 -22.86 18.80 10.52
N PHE A 36 -22.53 19.11 9.26
CA PHE A 36 -22.96 20.35 8.60
C PHE A 36 -24.05 20.15 7.55
N TYR A 37 -24.26 18.93 7.04
CA TYR A 37 -25.14 18.68 5.90
C TYR A 37 -26.08 17.47 6.08
N ASP A 38 -26.19 16.91 7.29
CA ASP A 38 -27.06 15.77 7.63
C ASP A 38 -26.90 14.55 6.70
N VAL A 39 -25.72 14.40 6.09
CA VAL A 39 -25.40 13.25 5.24
C VAL A 39 -25.22 12.02 6.12
N PRO A 40 -25.89 10.88 5.84
CA PRO A 40 -25.77 9.68 6.67
C PRO A 40 -24.32 9.22 6.76
N PHE A 41 -23.87 8.96 7.99
CA PHE A 41 -22.50 8.56 8.29
C PHE A 41 -22.27 7.11 7.84
N THR A 42 -21.57 6.93 6.71
CA THR A 42 -21.39 5.62 6.05
C THR A 42 -20.17 4.84 6.54
N LEU A 43 -19.31 5.41 7.41
CA LEU A 43 -18.09 4.78 7.92
C LEU A 43 -17.26 4.17 6.78
N ARG A 44 -17.04 4.95 5.72
CA ARG A 44 -16.24 4.50 4.58
C ARG A 44 -14.80 4.29 5.01
N LEU A 45 -14.23 3.17 4.56
CA LEU A 45 -12.85 2.82 4.86
C LEU A 45 -11.88 3.54 3.91
N ASP A 46 -12.28 3.80 2.66
CA ASP A 46 -11.42 4.36 1.60
C ASP A 46 -10.02 3.72 1.61
N HIS A 47 -8.96 4.41 2.02
CA HIS A 47 -7.59 3.86 2.08
C HIS A 47 -7.29 3.07 3.37
N LEU A 48 -8.16 3.10 4.38
CA LEU A 48 -7.98 2.48 5.70
C LEU A 48 -8.43 1.01 5.74
N TRP A 49 -8.92 0.44 4.63
CA TRP A 49 -9.38 -0.94 4.57
C TRP A 49 -8.33 -1.96 5.03
N PHE A 50 -7.05 -1.69 4.77
CA PHE A 50 -5.97 -2.59 5.19
C PHE A 50 -5.76 -2.58 6.71
N LEU A 51 -5.97 -1.44 7.38
CA LEU A 51 -5.92 -1.34 8.85
C LEU A 51 -7.10 -2.07 9.48
N TYR A 52 -8.27 -1.98 8.86
CA TYR A 52 -9.46 -2.72 9.28
C TYR A 52 -9.20 -4.24 9.27
N TYR A 53 -8.64 -4.77 8.19
CA TYR A 53 -8.25 -6.19 8.14
C TYR A 53 -7.12 -6.54 9.11
N LEU A 54 -6.12 -5.66 9.28
CA LEU A 54 -5.05 -5.87 10.24
C LEU A 54 -5.59 -5.99 11.68
N LEU A 55 -6.57 -5.16 12.05
CA LEU A 55 -7.25 -5.23 13.34
C LEU A 55 -7.96 -6.57 13.53
N ILE A 56 -8.68 -7.05 12.50
CA ILE A 56 -9.33 -8.36 12.52
C ILE A 56 -8.30 -9.48 12.72
N PHE A 57 -7.23 -9.48 11.92
CA PHE A 57 -6.18 -10.52 12.00
C PHE A 57 -5.51 -10.57 13.36
N TYR A 58 -5.19 -9.39 13.92
CA TYR A 58 -4.63 -9.29 15.25
C TYR A 58 -5.59 -9.81 16.31
N GLY A 59 -6.87 -9.42 16.25
CA GLY A 59 -7.91 -9.91 17.15
C GLY A 59 -8.06 -11.43 17.09
N VAL A 60 -8.11 -12.01 15.88
CA VAL A 60 -8.20 -13.46 15.67
C VAL A 60 -6.97 -14.18 16.23
N LEU A 61 -5.75 -13.69 15.97
CA LEU A 61 -4.55 -14.31 16.53
C LEU A 61 -4.46 -14.18 18.05
N LEU A 62 -4.92 -13.07 18.63
CA LEU A 62 -4.98 -12.90 20.07
C LEU A 62 -5.94 -13.91 20.70
N LEU A 63 -7.12 -14.09 20.12
CA LEU A 63 -8.08 -15.11 20.54
C LEU A 63 -7.50 -16.52 20.37
N LEU A 64 -6.86 -16.82 19.24
CA LEU A 64 -6.23 -18.12 18.99
C LEU A 64 -5.14 -18.41 20.02
N LYS A 65 -4.30 -17.43 20.33
CA LYS A 65 -3.27 -17.53 21.38
C LYS A 65 -3.89 -17.78 22.76
N SER A 66 -5.02 -17.16 23.06
CA SER A 66 -5.72 -17.32 24.34
C SER A 66 -6.39 -18.69 24.49
N ILE A 67 -7.01 -19.21 23.43
CA ILE A 67 -7.80 -20.45 23.48
C ILE A 67 -6.90 -21.67 23.23
N ILE A 68 -6.01 -21.62 22.23
CA ILE A 68 -5.18 -22.75 21.79
C ILE A 68 -3.72 -22.32 21.58
N PRO A 69 -2.98 -22.01 22.66
CA PRO A 69 -1.62 -21.46 22.58
C PRO A 69 -0.63 -22.39 21.85
N LYS A 70 -0.82 -23.72 21.94
CA LYS A 70 0.04 -24.70 21.26
C LYS A 70 -0.06 -24.64 19.74
N ILE A 71 -1.29 -24.46 19.20
CA ILE A 71 -1.50 -24.30 17.76
C ILE A 71 -0.95 -22.94 17.32
N PHE A 72 -1.21 -21.89 18.11
CA PHE A 72 -0.66 -20.57 17.84
C PHE A 72 0.88 -20.61 17.72
N SER A 73 1.60 -21.20 18.68
CA SER A 73 3.06 -21.31 18.62
C SER A 73 3.51 -22.14 17.42
N PHE A 74 2.82 -23.24 17.11
CA PHE A 74 3.17 -24.06 15.95
C PHE A 74 3.11 -23.28 14.63
N ILE A 75 2.09 -22.44 14.45
CA ILE A 75 1.92 -21.63 13.23
C ILE A 75 2.88 -20.42 13.23
N ALA A 76 2.98 -19.71 14.36
CA ALA A 76 3.74 -18.47 14.47
C ALA A 76 5.26 -18.70 14.47
N ASP A 77 5.73 -19.80 15.07
CA ASP A 77 7.15 -20.14 15.16
C ASP A 77 7.64 -20.96 13.95
N TYR A 78 6.80 -21.12 12.92
CA TYR A 78 7.18 -21.80 11.70
C TYR A 78 8.26 -21.01 10.95
N LYS A 79 9.50 -21.51 10.98
CA LYS A 79 10.63 -20.86 10.31
C LYS A 79 10.47 -20.92 8.79
N LEU A 80 10.55 -19.76 8.14
CA LEU A 80 10.50 -19.66 6.70
C LEU A 80 11.87 -19.89 6.07
N SER A 81 11.82 -20.33 4.82
CA SER A 81 12.93 -20.33 3.86
C SER A 81 12.31 -20.05 2.48
N LEU A 82 13.13 -19.68 1.49
CA LEU A 82 12.62 -19.40 0.14
C LEU A 82 11.86 -20.60 -0.42
N SER A 83 12.40 -21.81 -0.27
CA SER A 83 11.73 -23.04 -0.70
C SER A 83 10.39 -23.25 0.01
N ARG A 84 10.30 -22.98 1.32
CA ARG A 84 9.02 -23.11 2.06
C ARG A 84 8.01 -22.09 1.58
N VAL A 85 8.42 -20.86 1.31
CA VAL A 85 7.54 -19.84 0.75
C VAL A 85 7.03 -20.25 -0.64
N LEU A 86 7.90 -20.78 -1.50
CA LEU A 86 7.52 -21.22 -2.84
C LEU A 86 6.68 -22.51 -2.87
N ILE A 87 6.85 -23.42 -1.92
CA ILE A 87 6.13 -24.71 -1.90
C ILE A 87 4.82 -24.61 -1.12
N LEU A 88 4.77 -23.80 -0.05
CA LEU A 88 3.60 -23.68 0.82
C LEU A 88 2.77 -22.45 0.46
N TRP A 89 3.38 -21.27 0.57
CA TRP A 89 2.66 -20.01 0.52
C TRP A 89 2.28 -19.60 -0.91
N LEU A 90 3.16 -19.84 -1.88
CA LEU A 90 2.89 -19.51 -3.27
C LEU A 90 1.65 -20.26 -3.82
N PRO A 91 1.51 -21.60 -3.68
CA PRO A 91 0.29 -22.29 -4.11
C PRO A 91 -0.96 -21.78 -3.41
N ILE A 92 -0.90 -21.50 -2.11
CA ILE A 92 -2.04 -20.93 -1.36
C ILE A 92 -2.45 -19.58 -1.96
N LEU A 93 -1.48 -18.69 -2.20
CA LEU A 93 -1.75 -17.37 -2.78
C LEU A 93 -2.30 -17.47 -4.21
N VAL A 94 -1.79 -18.38 -5.03
CA VAL A 94 -2.31 -18.65 -6.37
C VAL A 94 -3.76 -19.15 -6.31
N LEU A 95 -4.06 -20.08 -5.40
CA LEU A 95 -5.41 -20.61 -5.18
C LEU A 95 -6.40 -19.54 -4.69
N LEU A 96 -5.94 -18.62 -3.83
CA LEU A 96 -6.77 -17.54 -3.30
C LEU A 96 -6.90 -16.35 -4.25
N SER A 97 -6.03 -16.20 -5.25
CA SER A 97 -6.01 -15.02 -6.11
C SER A 97 -7.31 -14.81 -6.91
N PRO A 98 -7.94 -15.84 -7.52
CA PRO A 98 -9.24 -15.66 -8.16
C PRO A 98 -10.37 -15.25 -7.20
N LEU A 99 -10.31 -15.69 -5.94
CA LEU A 99 -11.30 -15.29 -4.93
C LEU A 99 -11.09 -13.83 -4.49
N ASN A 100 -9.85 -13.36 -4.48
CA ASN A 100 -9.51 -11.96 -4.21
C ASN A 100 -9.86 -11.06 -5.42
N LYS A 101 -9.73 -11.57 -6.64
CA LYS A 101 -9.88 -10.81 -7.90
C LYS A 101 -10.85 -11.52 -8.87
N PRO A 102 -12.15 -11.59 -8.51
CA PRO A 102 -13.12 -12.39 -9.26
C PRO A 102 -13.40 -11.87 -10.68
N ILE A 103 -13.29 -10.55 -10.88
CA ILE A 103 -13.64 -9.87 -12.15
C ILE A 103 -12.38 -9.51 -12.97
N GLY A 104 -11.23 -10.10 -12.65
CA GLY A 104 -10.01 -9.94 -13.45
C GLY A 104 -9.31 -8.62 -13.41
N GLY A 105 -9.75 -7.76 -12.50
CA GLY A 105 -9.00 -6.58 -12.11
C GLY A 105 -7.64 -6.95 -11.52
N ILE A 106 -6.67 -6.06 -11.73
CA ILE A 106 -5.42 -6.03 -10.97
C ILE A 106 -5.68 -5.74 -9.50
N PHE A 107 -6.80 -5.05 -9.23
CA PHE A 107 -7.29 -4.66 -7.92
C PHE A 107 -8.15 -5.77 -7.32
N GLY A 108 -7.90 -6.08 -6.05
CA GLY A 108 -8.73 -7.02 -5.29
C GLY A 108 -10.06 -6.39 -4.88
N ASP A 109 -11.07 -7.24 -4.65
CA ASP A 109 -12.34 -6.84 -4.06
C ASP A 109 -12.14 -6.58 -2.55
N VAL A 110 -11.93 -5.31 -2.20
CA VAL A 110 -11.61 -4.86 -0.84
C VAL A 110 -12.86 -4.24 -0.19
N PRO A 111 -12.97 -4.28 1.16
CA PRO A 111 -14.12 -3.71 1.84
C PRO A 111 -14.08 -2.19 1.73
N THR A 112 -15.21 -1.60 1.40
CA THR A 112 -15.36 -0.16 1.20
C THR A 112 -15.98 0.52 2.41
N THR A 113 -16.72 -0.23 3.23
CA THR A 113 -17.41 0.26 4.44
C THR A 113 -17.08 -0.59 5.65
N PHE A 114 -17.11 0.01 6.84
CA PHE A 114 -16.95 -0.72 8.08
C PHE A 114 -18.03 -1.80 8.26
N GLY A 115 -17.64 -3.01 8.65
CA GLY A 115 -18.54 -4.17 8.80
C GLY A 115 -18.68 -5.02 7.54
N GLU A 116 -18.22 -4.54 6.38
CA GLU A 116 -18.12 -5.36 5.17
C GLU A 116 -16.92 -6.31 5.27
N VAL A 117 -17.15 -7.60 4.98
CA VAL A 117 -16.07 -8.60 4.95
C VAL A 117 -16.07 -9.32 3.61
N LYS A 118 -15.03 -9.07 2.80
CA LYS A 118 -14.77 -9.79 1.55
C LYS A 118 -13.86 -10.97 1.81
N LEU A 119 -14.43 -12.17 1.94
CA LEU A 119 -13.69 -13.37 2.36
C LEU A 119 -12.47 -13.69 1.47
N GLY A 120 -12.60 -13.58 0.16
CA GLY A 120 -11.49 -13.86 -0.77
C GLY A 120 -10.28 -12.94 -0.53
N SER A 121 -10.52 -11.63 -0.46
CA SER A 121 -9.50 -10.64 -0.14
C SER A 121 -8.95 -10.80 1.28
N MET A 122 -9.83 -11.07 2.25
CA MET A 122 -9.44 -11.30 3.63
C MET A 122 -8.48 -12.50 3.76
N LEU A 123 -8.78 -13.63 3.15
CA LEU A 123 -7.92 -14.84 3.20
C LEU A 123 -6.60 -14.63 2.45
N PHE A 124 -6.65 -13.97 1.30
CA PHE A 124 -5.46 -13.64 0.52
C PHE A 124 -4.53 -12.70 1.32
N MET A 125 -5.08 -11.67 1.97
CA MET A 125 -4.33 -10.76 2.84
C MET A 125 -3.87 -11.45 4.14
N ALA A 126 -4.67 -12.34 4.72
CA ALA A 126 -4.29 -13.13 5.88
C ALA A 126 -3.04 -13.97 5.60
N SER A 127 -2.89 -14.49 4.37
CA SER A 127 -1.69 -15.21 3.96
C SER A 127 -0.44 -14.34 4.04
N PHE A 128 -0.49 -13.09 3.55
CA PHE A 128 0.61 -12.13 3.69
C PHE A 128 0.90 -11.75 5.14
N TYR A 129 -0.15 -11.57 5.94
CA TYR A 129 -0.01 -11.30 7.36
C TYR A 129 0.72 -12.45 8.09
N MET A 130 0.36 -13.70 7.79
CA MET A 130 1.00 -14.89 8.35
C MET A 130 2.46 -15.04 7.91
N ILE A 131 2.76 -14.77 6.62
CA ILE A 131 4.13 -14.70 6.13
C ILE A 131 4.92 -13.64 6.93
N GLY A 132 4.36 -12.45 7.13
CA GLY A 132 4.98 -11.38 7.91
C GLY A 132 5.28 -11.79 9.35
N LEU A 133 4.32 -12.45 10.02
CA LEU A 133 4.50 -12.97 11.38
C LEU A 133 5.67 -13.98 11.45
N GLN A 134 5.71 -14.93 10.51
CA GLN A 134 6.72 -15.98 10.47
C GLN A 134 8.11 -15.46 10.07
N ILE A 135 8.18 -14.43 9.22
CA ILE A 135 9.43 -13.75 8.84
C ILE A 135 10.16 -13.21 10.08
N HIS A 136 9.42 -12.67 11.06
CA HIS A 136 10.01 -12.13 12.28
C HIS A 136 10.83 -13.16 13.07
N LYS A 137 10.51 -14.45 12.95
CA LYS A 137 11.23 -15.57 13.58
C LYS A 137 12.30 -16.20 12.69
N SER A 138 12.47 -15.69 11.47
CA SER A 138 13.23 -16.33 10.40
C SER A 138 14.41 -15.46 9.94
N SER A 139 15.36 -15.16 10.85
CA SER A 139 16.52 -14.31 10.54
C SER A 139 17.34 -14.81 9.35
N GLN A 140 17.63 -16.11 9.28
CA GLN A 140 18.36 -16.72 8.16
C GLN A 140 17.65 -16.54 6.81
N PHE A 141 16.32 -16.46 6.82
CA PHE A 141 15.54 -16.20 5.61
C PHE A 141 15.69 -14.73 5.20
N LEU A 142 15.62 -13.79 6.15
CA LEU A 142 15.89 -12.37 5.88
C LEU A 142 17.30 -12.15 5.32
N ASP A 143 18.31 -12.82 5.88
CA ASP A 143 19.70 -12.76 5.37
C ASP A 143 19.79 -13.26 3.93
N SER A 144 19.00 -14.29 3.57
CA SER A 144 18.91 -14.80 2.21
C SER A 144 18.26 -13.79 1.26
N LEU A 145 17.19 -13.11 1.69
CA LEU A 145 16.50 -12.09 0.89
C LEU A 145 17.36 -10.85 0.64
N GLN A 146 18.21 -10.48 1.61
CA GLN A 146 19.11 -9.33 1.52
C GLN A 146 20.15 -9.45 0.39
N ARG A 147 20.45 -10.67 -0.06
CA ARG A 147 21.44 -10.91 -1.12
C ARG A 147 21.02 -10.23 -2.42
N MET A 148 21.91 -9.43 -2.99
CA MET A 148 21.65 -8.70 -4.24
C MET A 148 21.30 -9.63 -5.41
N GLN A 149 21.86 -10.85 -5.42
CA GLN A 149 21.53 -11.87 -6.43
C GLN A 149 20.06 -12.30 -6.39
N PHE A 150 19.37 -12.12 -5.26
CA PHE A 150 17.95 -12.40 -5.14
C PHE A 150 17.12 -11.15 -5.41
N TRP A 151 17.28 -10.09 -4.59
CA TRP A 151 16.30 -9.01 -4.59
C TRP A 151 16.32 -8.17 -5.87
N LEU A 152 17.49 -7.92 -6.48
CA LEU A 152 17.58 -7.03 -7.64
C LEU A 152 16.99 -7.67 -8.91
N PRO A 153 17.37 -8.91 -9.31
CA PRO A 153 16.74 -9.56 -10.45
C PRO A 153 15.25 -9.79 -10.25
N SER A 154 14.85 -10.20 -9.05
CA SER A 154 13.45 -10.42 -8.70
C SER A 154 12.65 -9.12 -8.76
N LEU A 155 13.17 -8.01 -8.23
CA LEU A 155 12.54 -6.70 -8.34
C LEU A 155 12.35 -6.28 -9.80
N ILE A 156 13.37 -6.41 -10.65
CA ILE A 156 13.30 -6.02 -12.06
C ILE A 156 12.28 -6.89 -12.80
N PHE A 157 12.42 -8.22 -12.73
CA PHE A 157 11.61 -9.14 -13.50
C PHE A 157 10.13 -9.10 -13.08
N PHE A 158 9.85 -9.15 -11.78
CA PHE A 158 8.48 -9.17 -11.28
C PHE A 158 7.80 -7.80 -11.27
N SER A 159 8.54 -6.70 -11.43
CA SER A 159 7.93 -5.38 -11.70
C SER A 159 7.38 -5.25 -13.12
N LEU A 160 7.94 -6.00 -14.08
CA LEU A 160 7.44 -6.01 -15.46
C LEU A 160 6.12 -6.80 -15.58
N VAL A 161 5.86 -7.74 -14.68
CA VAL A 161 4.65 -8.58 -14.73
C VAL A 161 3.38 -7.74 -14.59
N PRO A 162 3.20 -6.86 -13.58
CA PRO A 162 2.04 -5.96 -13.51
C PRO A 162 1.86 -5.09 -14.76
N VAL A 163 2.96 -4.59 -15.36
CA VAL A 163 2.91 -3.81 -16.60
C VAL A 163 2.40 -4.66 -17.77
N GLY A 164 2.92 -5.88 -17.89
CA GLY A 164 2.46 -6.84 -18.90
C GLY A 164 0.99 -7.23 -18.69
N LEU A 165 0.55 -7.42 -17.45
CA LEU A 165 -0.85 -7.73 -17.12
C LEU A 165 -1.78 -6.54 -17.37
N LEU A 166 -1.33 -5.31 -17.12
CA LEU A 166 -2.04 -4.07 -17.48
C LEU A 166 -2.24 -3.98 -19.00
N GLY A 167 -1.15 -4.16 -19.75
CA GLY A 167 -1.20 -4.20 -21.22
C GLY A 167 -2.16 -5.28 -21.70
N TRP A 168 -2.00 -6.52 -21.21
CA TRP A 168 -2.88 -7.64 -21.54
C TRP A 168 -4.36 -7.35 -21.27
N GLY A 169 -4.68 -6.77 -20.10
CA GLY A 169 -6.04 -6.40 -19.75
C GLY A 169 -6.63 -5.28 -20.59
N GLY A 170 -5.80 -4.33 -21.03
CA GLY A 170 -6.20 -3.18 -21.86
C GLY A 170 -6.31 -3.46 -23.35
N PHE A 171 -5.67 -4.51 -23.88
CA PHE A 171 -5.73 -4.89 -25.30
C PHE A 171 -6.92 -5.79 -25.67
N LYS A 172 -7.81 -6.09 -24.71
CA LYS A 172 -8.99 -6.93 -24.95
C LYS A 172 -10.19 -6.13 -25.41
N ASP A 173 -11.05 -6.76 -26.20
CA ASP A 173 -12.33 -6.21 -26.67
C ASP A 173 -13.21 -5.74 -25.50
N GLU A 174 -13.26 -6.54 -24.43
CA GLU A 174 -13.77 -6.12 -23.13
C GLU A 174 -12.59 -5.98 -22.15
N PRO A 175 -12.23 -4.73 -21.77
CA PRO A 175 -11.12 -4.48 -20.87
C PRO A 175 -11.27 -5.27 -19.57
N PHE A 176 -10.20 -5.98 -19.19
CA PHE A 176 -10.12 -6.78 -17.95
C PHE A 176 -11.12 -7.95 -17.83
N ALA A 177 -11.90 -8.27 -18.85
CA ALA A 177 -12.74 -9.47 -18.86
C ALA A 177 -11.90 -10.72 -19.16
N PHE A 178 -12.24 -11.86 -18.55
CA PHE A 178 -11.60 -13.14 -18.87
C PHE A 178 -12.36 -13.88 -19.97
N ALA A 179 -11.64 -14.35 -20.99
CA ALA A 179 -12.18 -15.20 -22.04
C ALA A 179 -12.53 -16.62 -21.52
N GLY A 180 -11.98 -17.03 -20.37
CA GLY A 180 -12.37 -18.28 -19.72
C GLY A 180 -11.60 -18.61 -18.44
N PRO A 181 -11.93 -19.75 -17.79
CA PRO A 181 -11.34 -20.14 -16.50
C PRO A 181 -9.82 -20.33 -16.54
N LEU A 182 -9.29 -20.87 -17.64
CA LEU A 182 -7.85 -21.08 -17.79
C LEU A 182 -7.09 -19.75 -17.78
N GLU A 183 -7.61 -18.75 -18.49
CA GLU A 183 -7.01 -17.42 -18.52
C GLU A 183 -7.08 -16.74 -17.15
N LEU A 184 -8.24 -16.82 -16.49
CA LEU A 184 -8.43 -16.36 -15.11
C LEU A 184 -7.34 -16.88 -14.19
N TRP A 185 -7.06 -18.20 -14.23
CA TRP A 185 -6.05 -18.84 -13.40
C TRP A 185 -4.62 -18.43 -13.75
N ILE A 186 -4.28 -18.29 -15.04
CA ILE A 186 -2.94 -17.86 -15.47
C ILE A 186 -2.68 -16.42 -15.02
N VAL A 187 -3.60 -15.50 -15.31
CA VAL A 187 -3.45 -14.08 -15.00
C VAL A 187 -3.36 -13.87 -13.48
N ASN A 188 -4.26 -14.49 -12.71
CA ASN A 188 -4.23 -14.41 -11.26
C ASN A 188 -3.01 -15.10 -10.65
N GLY A 189 -2.60 -16.25 -11.19
CA GLY A 189 -1.40 -16.94 -10.75
C GLY A 189 -0.14 -16.11 -10.96
N LEU A 190 0.00 -15.48 -12.13
CA LEU A 190 1.09 -14.55 -12.44
C LEU A 190 1.06 -13.33 -11.53
N ALA A 191 -0.12 -12.72 -11.33
CA ALA A 191 -0.29 -11.57 -10.46
C ALA A 191 0.07 -11.88 -9.00
N GLY A 192 -0.41 -13.01 -8.47
CA GLY A 192 -0.12 -13.47 -7.11
C GLY A 192 1.36 -13.79 -6.92
N THR A 193 1.96 -14.49 -7.89
CA THR A 193 3.40 -14.81 -7.89
C THR A 193 4.25 -13.56 -7.92
N ALA A 194 3.95 -12.64 -8.84
CA ALA A 194 4.64 -11.36 -8.94
C ALA A 194 4.50 -10.55 -7.66
N THR A 195 3.30 -10.48 -7.08
CA THR A 195 3.07 -9.78 -5.80
C THR A 195 3.95 -10.35 -4.69
N LEU A 196 3.95 -11.67 -4.49
CA LEU A 196 4.76 -12.32 -3.46
C LEU A 196 6.25 -12.04 -3.66
N LEU A 197 6.77 -12.25 -4.87
CA LEU A 197 8.20 -12.10 -5.14
C LEU A 197 8.63 -10.64 -5.10
N LEU A 198 7.78 -9.71 -5.56
CA LEU A 198 8.02 -8.27 -5.43
C LEU A 198 8.08 -7.86 -3.96
N VAL A 199 7.13 -8.31 -3.12
CA VAL A 199 7.13 -8.05 -1.67
C VAL A 199 8.42 -8.58 -1.02
N LEU A 200 8.80 -9.82 -1.30
CA LEU A 200 10.06 -10.39 -0.78
C LEU A 200 11.30 -9.63 -1.27
N SER A 201 11.28 -9.14 -2.50
CA SER A 201 12.37 -8.34 -3.07
C SER A 201 12.48 -6.97 -2.43
N ILE A 202 11.35 -6.31 -2.17
CA ILE A 202 11.29 -5.03 -1.46
C ILE A 202 11.80 -5.21 -0.03
N ILE A 203 11.40 -6.28 0.66
CA ILE A 203 11.93 -6.63 1.99
C ILE A 203 13.44 -6.83 1.92
N GLY A 204 13.95 -7.63 0.96
CA GLY A 204 15.38 -7.86 0.77
C GLY A 204 16.16 -6.58 0.50
N CYS A 205 15.65 -5.72 -0.40
CA CYS A 205 16.22 -4.42 -0.72
C CYS A 205 16.26 -3.52 0.54
N ALA A 206 15.15 -3.41 1.26
CA ALA A 206 15.06 -2.62 2.49
C ALA A 206 16.06 -3.11 3.55
N MET A 207 16.16 -4.43 3.77
CA MET A 207 17.13 -5.02 4.69
C MET A 207 18.58 -4.72 4.28
N SER A 208 18.89 -4.78 2.98
CA SER A 208 20.21 -4.42 2.48
C SER A 208 20.57 -2.95 2.77
N GLN A 209 19.62 -2.04 2.60
CA GLN A 209 19.81 -0.62 2.89
C GLN A 209 19.89 -0.35 4.39
N ILE A 210 19.07 -1.00 5.20
CA ILE A 210 19.07 -0.87 6.66
C ILE A 210 20.42 -1.28 7.25
N SER A 211 20.96 -2.41 6.79
CA SER A 211 22.27 -2.90 7.25
C SER A 211 23.43 -1.96 6.92
N SER A 212 23.31 -1.14 5.87
CA SER A 212 24.38 -0.23 5.43
C SER A 212 24.55 0.99 6.35
N SER A 213 23.59 1.27 7.24
CA SER A 213 23.57 2.44 8.15
C SER A 213 23.87 3.79 7.45
N GLY A 214 23.53 3.90 6.16
CA GLY A 214 23.90 5.05 5.33
C GLY A 214 23.28 6.38 5.77
N ARG A 215 23.92 7.49 5.37
CA ARG A 215 23.38 8.85 5.56
C ARG A 215 21.99 9.00 4.91
N THR A 216 21.80 8.40 3.74
CA THR A 216 20.53 8.42 3.00
C THR A 216 19.42 7.73 3.78
N LEU A 217 19.68 6.57 4.40
CA LEU A 217 18.69 5.88 5.22
C LEU A 217 18.28 6.73 6.42
N ARG A 218 19.25 7.29 7.16
CA ARG A 218 18.94 8.19 8.30
C ARG A 218 18.10 9.39 7.86
N TRP A 219 18.39 9.94 6.68
CA TRP A 219 17.63 11.04 6.11
C TRP A 219 16.21 10.63 5.72
N LEU A 220 16.03 9.46 5.08
CA LEU A 220 14.71 8.91 4.73
C LEU A 220 13.88 8.61 5.97
N VAL A 221 14.46 7.98 6.99
CA VAL A 221 13.77 7.70 8.27
C VAL A 221 13.33 8.99 8.95
N LYS A 222 14.16 10.03 8.92
CA LYS A 222 13.85 11.34 9.50
C LYS A 222 12.69 12.07 8.78
N LEU A 223 12.48 11.75 7.50
CA LEU A 223 11.45 12.38 6.68
C LEU A 223 10.19 11.53 6.52
N SER A 224 10.23 10.24 6.87
CA SER A 224 9.14 9.30 6.63
C SER A 224 7.83 9.75 7.28
N TYR A 225 7.88 10.22 8.53
CA TYR A 225 6.70 10.64 9.26
C TYR A 225 6.13 12.01 8.78
N PRO A 226 6.94 13.05 8.56
CA PRO A 226 6.47 14.26 7.87
C PRO A 226 5.87 13.98 6.48
N ILE A 227 6.52 13.15 5.66
CA ILE A 227 5.99 12.74 4.36
C ILE A 227 4.65 12.02 4.57
N TYR A 228 4.57 11.06 5.48
CA TYR A 228 3.33 10.36 5.78
C TYR A 228 2.18 11.31 6.17
N VAL A 229 2.42 12.32 7.00
CA VAL A 229 1.37 13.25 7.44
C VAL A 229 0.90 14.15 6.29
N PHE A 230 1.82 14.65 5.46
CA PHE A 230 1.47 15.66 4.45
C PHE A 230 1.29 15.13 3.03
N HIS A 231 1.74 13.91 2.70
CA HIS A 231 1.76 13.41 1.32
C HIS A 231 0.38 13.47 0.68
N LEU A 232 -0.66 13.00 1.37
CA LEU A 232 -1.99 12.88 0.80
C LEU A 232 -2.57 14.25 0.44
N MET A 233 -2.34 15.27 1.28
CA MET A 233 -2.76 16.64 1.02
C MET A 233 -2.18 17.16 -0.31
N PHE A 234 -0.88 16.93 -0.56
CA PHE A 234 -0.23 17.38 -1.78
C PHE A 234 -0.58 16.54 -2.99
N VAL A 235 -0.58 15.21 -2.86
CA VAL A 235 -0.95 14.30 -3.94
C VAL A 235 -2.36 14.63 -4.44
N ILE A 236 -3.34 14.78 -3.55
CA ILE A 236 -4.72 15.09 -3.94
C ILE A 236 -4.80 16.50 -4.54
N SER A 237 -4.23 17.51 -3.88
CA SER A 237 -4.35 18.90 -4.36
C SER A 237 -3.71 19.09 -5.74
N VAL A 238 -2.48 18.60 -5.93
CA VAL A 238 -1.75 18.75 -7.19
C VAL A 238 -2.36 17.88 -8.28
N SER A 239 -2.65 16.61 -7.99
CA SER A 239 -3.26 15.72 -8.99
C SER A 239 -4.65 16.22 -9.39
N GLY A 240 -5.49 16.61 -8.43
CA GLY A 240 -6.83 17.14 -8.69
C GLY A 240 -6.81 18.41 -9.53
N THR A 241 -5.86 19.33 -9.25
CA THR A 241 -5.68 20.56 -10.04
C THR A 241 -5.21 20.25 -11.46
N LEU A 242 -4.25 19.34 -11.63
CA LEU A 242 -3.76 18.95 -12.96
C LEU A 242 -4.85 18.24 -13.77
N MET A 243 -5.65 17.37 -13.14
CA MET A 243 -6.81 16.73 -13.76
C MET A 243 -7.86 17.76 -14.19
N PHE A 244 -8.13 18.76 -13.35
CA PHE A 244 -9.04 19.86 -13.65
C PHE A 244 -8.57 20.66 -14.89
N PHE A 245 -7.27 20.89 -15.02
CA PHE A 245 -6.68 21.52 -16.20
C PHE A 245 -6.57 20.59 -17.43
N GLY A 246 -7.03 19.35 -17.34
CA GLY A 246 -7.00 18.41 -18.46
C GLY A 246 -5.60 17.95 -18.85
N VAL A 247 -4.65 17.99 -17.91
CA VAL A 247 -3.29 17.48 -18.13
C VAL A 247 -3.34 15.95 -18.30
N ASN A 248 -2.47 15.42 -19.16
CA ASN A 248 -2.39 13.98 -19.44
C ASN A 248 -2.15 13.16 -18.15
N ASP A 249 -2.88 12.04 -18.02
CA ASP A 249 -2.87 11.18 -16.83
C ASP A 249 -1.48 10.72 -16.38
N TRP A 250 -0.56 10.42 -17.31
CA TRP A 250 0.79 10.00 -16.92
C TRP A 250 1.56 11.13 -16.24
N ILE A 251 1.37 12.37 -16.71
CA ILE A 251 1.97 13.57 -16.14
C ILE A 251 1.31 13.89 -14.81
N VAL A 252 -0.02 13.74 -14.70
CA VAL A 252 -0.75 13.89 -13.45
C VAL A 252 -0.19 12.94 -12.39
N VAL A 253 -0.02 11.66 -12.72
CA VAL A 253 0.52 10.66 -11.80
C VAL A 253 1.96 10.98 -11.41
N LEU A 254 2.82 11.32 -12.38
CA LEU A 254 4.23 11.65 -12.12
C LEU A 254 4.36 12.88 -11.21
N LEU A 255 3.68 13.98 -11.55
CA LEU A 255 3.75 15.23 -10.80
C LEU A 255 3.04 15.11 -9.45
N GLY A 256 1.92 14.39 -9.39
CA GLY A 256 1.23 14.02 -8.16
C GLY A 256 2.17 13.30 -7.20
N PHE A 257 2.79 12.20 -7.65
CA PHE A 257 3.79 11.45 -6.87
C PHE A 257 4.96 12.33 -6.41
N ALA A 258 5.57 13.09 -7.34
CA ALA A 258 6.70 13.96 -7.01
C ALA A 258 6.30 15.02 -5.98
N SER A 259 5.12 15.62 -6.12
CA SER A 259 4.61 16.63 -5.20
C SER A 259 4.39 16.06 -3.77
N GLY A 260 3.89 14.83 -3.67
CA GLY A 260 3.67 14.12 -2.41
C GLY A 260 4.95 13.85 -1.62
N ILE A 261 6.12 13.91 -2.26
CA ILE A 261 7.42 13.76 -1.61
C ILE A 261 8.09 15.13 -1.43
N LEU A 262 8.17 15.94 -2.48
CA LEU A 262 8.93 17.18 -2.48
C LEU A 262 8.35 18.23 -1.53
N PHE A 263 7.03 18.47 -1.56
CA PHE A 263 6.42 19.50 -0.72
C PHE A 263 6.51 19.20 0.77
N PRO A 264 6.22 17.98 1.25
CA PRO A 264 6.45 17.64 2.66
C PRO A 264 7.90 17.82 3.10
N VAL A 265 8.86 17.50 2.22
CA VAL A 265 10.29 17.71 2.50
C VAL A 265 10.63 19.20 2.62
N ILE A 266 10.10 20.04 1.72
CA ILE A 266 10.26 21.50 1.77
C ILE A 266 9.66 22.06 3.07
N ILE A 267 8.43 21.67 3.41
CA ILE A 267 7.76 22.10 4.65
C ILE A 267 8.57 21.67 5.86
N TYR A 268 9.04 20.42 5.87
CA TYR A 268 9.83 19.90 6.97
C TYR A 268 11.07 20.75 7.21
N TYR A 269 11.87 21.01 6.17
CA TYR A 269 13.09 21.79 6.33
C TYR A 269 12.87 23.29 6.55
N THR A 270 11.76 23.85 6.08
CA THR A 270 11.48 25.28 6.21
C THR A 270 10.85 25.62 7.56
N PHE A 271 9.85 24.84 8.00
CA PHE A 271 9.02 25.19 9.16
C PHE A 271 9.18 24.26 10.37
N ILE A 272 9.48 22.97 10.14
CA ILE A 272 9.44 21.97 11.22
C ILE A 272 10.82 21.76 11.83
N SER A 273 11.86 21.58 11.01
CA SER A 273 13.15 21.03 11.46
C SER A 273 13.88 21.90 12.48
N TRP A 274 13.52 23.17 12.63
CA TRP A 274 14.13 24.13 13.55
C TRP A 274 13.23 24.49 14.73
N THR A 275 12.04 23.89 14.82
CA THR A 275 11.04 24.20 15.86
C THR A 275 10.81 22.99 16.77
N PRO A 276 10.17 23.17 17.93
CA PRO A 276 9.77 22.06 18.79
C PRO A 276 8.88 21.03 18.10
N LEU A 277 8.26 21.36 16.97
CA LEU A 277 7.46 20.43 16.17
C LEU A 277 8.28 19.23 15.70
N ASP A 278 9.59 19.39 15.43
CA ASP A 278 10.47 18.27 15.08
C ASP A 278 10.54 17.19 16.17
N TRP A 279 10.23 17.53 17.43
CA TRP A 279 10.11 16.54 18.51
C TRP A 279 8.92 15.60 18.31
N ILE A 280 7.81 16.11 17.76
CA ILE A 280 6.62 15.31 17.43
C ILE A 280 6.96 14.33 16.32
N PHE A 281 7.70 14.78 15.29
CA PHE A 281 7.95 13.96 14.12
C PHE A 281 9.08 12.94 14.29
N ASN A 282 10.15 13.33 14.99
CA ASN A 282 11.38 12.54 15.04
C ASN A 282 11.77 12.12 16.47
N GLY A 283 11.08 12.63 17.49
CA GLY A 283 11.47 12.49 18.88
C GLY A 283 12.57 13.48 19.29
N TYR A 284 12.65 13.77 20.59
CA TYR A 284 13.55 14.81 21.12
C TYR A 284 15.03 14.55 20.81
N LYS A 285 15.49 13.30 20.95
CA LYS A 285 16.92 12.96 20.84
C LYS A 285 17.49 13.10 19.43
N SER A 286 16.66 12.92 18.40
CA SER A 286 17.05 12.97 16.99
C SER A 286 16.74 14.33 16.33
N SER A 287 16.06 15.20 17.07
CA SER A 287 15.67 16.52 16.59
C SER A 287 16.86 17.47 16.49
N LYS A 288 16.81 18.36 15.49
CA LYS A 288 17.80 19.44 15.36
C LYS A 288 17.58 20.54 16.41
N TYR A 289 16.34 20.80 16.79
CA TYR A 289 16.00 21.81 17.78
C TYR A 289 16.16 21.23 19.19
N ARG A 290 16.98 21.88 20.02
CA ARG A 290 17.14 21.53 21.44
C ARG A 290 16.80 22.71 22.32
N SER A 291 16.04 22.45 23.37
CA SER A 291 15.72 23.49 24.36
C SER A 291 16.95 23.78 25.24
N GLN A 292 17.18 25.05 25.52
CA GLN A 292 18.18 25.48 26.52
C GLN A 292 17.71 25.30 27.97
N SER A 293 16.43 24.95 28.19
CA SER A 293 15.88 24.72 29.53
C SER A 293 16.40 23.41 30.14
N ALA A 294 17.02 23.51 31.31
CA ALA A 294 17.48 22.36 32.09
C ALA A 294 16.32 21.43 32.49
N LEU A 295 15.12 21.99 32.69
CA LEU A 295 13.93 21.27 33.12
C LEU A 295 13.38 20.40 31.98
N ILE A 296 13.30 20.96 30.76
CA ILE A 296 12.89 20.23 29.55
C ILE A 296 13.90 19.13 29.20
N ASN A 297 15.20 19.41 29.32
CA ASN A 297 16.25 18.40 29.11
C ASN A 297 16.22 17.25 30.13
N ARG A 298 15.65 17.48 31.33
CA ARG A 298 15.49 16.43 32.35
C ARG A 298 14.29 15.54 32.05
N PHE A 299 13.17 16.12 31.64
CA PHE A 299 11.98 15.37 31.21
C PHE A 299 12.20 14.59 29.91
N SER A 300 12.96 15.14 28.97
CA SER A 300 13.26 14.47 27.69
C SER A 300 14.13 13.22 27.81
N ARG A 301 14.62 12.87 29.01
CA ARG A 301 15.26 11.56 29.24
C ARG A 301 14.25 10.43 29.36
N TYR A 302 13.00 10.76 29.71
CA TYR A 302 11.88 9.85 29.87
C TYR A 302 10.96 9.78 28.65
N LEU A 303 11.20 10.64 27.63
CA LEU A 303 10.62 10.61 26.29
C LEU A 303 11.63 10.02 25.28
#